data_AF-A0A368FY58-F1
#
_entry.id   AF-A0A368FY58-F1
#
_cell.length_a   1.000
_cell.length_b   1.000
_cell.length_c   1.000
_cell.angle_alpha   90.00
_cell.angle_beta   90.00
_cell.angle_gamma   90.00
#
_symmetry.space_group_name_H-M   'P 1'
#
loop_
_entity.id
_entity.type
_entity.pdbx_description
1 polymer ?
#
loop_
_entity_poly.entity_id
_entity_poly.type
_entity_poly.pdbx_seq_one_letter_code
_entity_poly.pdbx_strand_id
1 'polypeptide(L)'
;MSQAHQGYCGIGTEHAPGGFQEHCSWAQYLAGHHMLLAHAHAYRAYHGLFPYSSGKIGIANSGAWIEPESAQEAAFAEEVRQWSAFWFTHPLFEGDYPPAMRATVDKKSKEEGRTSSRLPYFNEYERQMLIGASDTKRQLIYC
;
A
#
# COMPACT_ATOMS: atom_id res chain seq x y z
N MET A 1 -9.90 6.08 3.37
CA MET A 1 -10.22 4.83 2.65
C MET A 1 -9.27 4.74 1.46
N SER A 2 -8.58 3.62 1.25
CA SER A 2 -7.63 3.50 0.13
C SER A 2 -8.37 3.34 -1.22
N GLN A 3 -7.72 3.71 -2.32
CA GLN A 3 -8.22 3.45 -3.68
C GLN A 3 -8.53 1.96 -3.91
N ALA A 4 -7.73 1.06 -3.32
CA ALA A 4 -7.97 -0.38 -3.37
C ALA A 4 -9.28 -0.79 -2.65
N HIS A 5 -9.65 -0.10 -1.58
CA HIS A 5 -10.94 -0.32 -0.93
C HIS A 5 -12.11 0.13 -1.83
N GLN A 6 -12.03 1.29 -2.46
CA GLN A 6 -13.12 1.76 -3.34
C GLN A 6 -13.32 0.86 -4.57
N GLY A 7 -12.23 0.38 -5.18
CA GLY A 7 -12.26 -0.53 -6.32
C GLY A 7 -12.79 -1.94 -6.01
N TYR A 8 -12.31 -2.55 -4.91
CA TYR A 8 -12.60 -3.96 -4.61
C TYR A 8 -13.71 -4.16 -3.57
N CYS A 9 -14.05 -3.12 -2.81
CA CYS A 9 -14.99 -3.17 -1.68
C CYS A 9 -16.08 -2.09 -1.72
N GLY A 10 -16.19 -1.33 -2.82
CA GLY A 10 -16.95 -0.09 -2.89
C GLY A 10 -18.32 -0.12 -2.22
N ILE A 11 -18.53 0.77 -1.24
CA ILE A 11 -19.83 1.07 -0.65
C ILE A 11 -20.54 2.05 -1.59
N GLY A 12 -21.66 1.64 -2.18
CA GLY A 12 -22.54 2.50 -2.98
C GLY A 12 -22.55 2.21 -4.49
N THR A 13 -21.40 1.92 -5.10
CA THR A 13 -21.29 1.51 -6.51
C THR A 13 -20.08 0.59 -6.76
N GLU A 14 -20.21 -0.31 -7.73
CA GLU A 14 -19.12 -1.19 -8.18
C GLU A 14 -18.14 -0.41 -9.06
N HIS A 15 -16.89 -0.32 -8.62
CA HIS A 15 -15.80 0.30 -9.38
C HIS A 15 -14.90 -0.80 -9.97
N ALA A 16 -14.13 -0.48 -11.01
CA ALA A 16 -13.23 -1.45 -11.63
C ALA A 16 -12.19 -1.98 -10.60
N PRO A 17 -11.85 -3.29 -10.61
CA PRO A 17 -12.27 -4.29 -11.61
C PRO A 17 -13.67 -4.93 -11.40
N GLY A 18 -14.37 -4.68 -10.28
CA GLY A 18 -15.66 -5.30 -9.97
C GLY A 18 -15.57 -6.78 -9.58
N GLY A 19 -16.63 -7.35 -9.02
CA GLY A 19 -16.78 -8.78 -8.70
C GLY A 19 -16.12 -9.25 -7.41
N PHE A 20 -15.54 -8.36 -6.61
CA PHE A 20 -14.78 -8.72 -5.40
C PHE A 20 -15.47 -8.37 -4.07
N GLN A 21 -16.74 -7.97 -4.10
CA GLN A 21 -17.49 -7.58 -2.88
C GLN A 21 -17.50 -8.69 -1.82
N GLU A 22 -17.75 -9.94 -2.22
CA GLU A 22 -17.74 -11.12 -1.33
C GLU A 22 -16.35 -11.44 -0.76
N HIS A 23 -15.29 -10.90 -1.39
CA HIS A 23 -13.89 -11.14 -1.04
C HIS A 23 -13.18 -9.88 -0.51
N CYS A 24 -13.93 -8.81 -0.25
CA CYS A 24 -13.42 -7.52 0.16
C CYS A 24 -12.49 -7.60 1.39
N SER A 25 -12.78 -8.53 2.30
CA SER A 25 -11.98 -8.74 3.51
C SER A 25 -10.49 -8.97 3.23
N TRP A 26 -10.11 -9.47 2.05
CA TRP A 26 -8.70 -9.75 1.70
C TRP A 26 -8.28 -9.26 0.30
N ALA A 27 -9.20 -9.13 -0.65
CA ALA A 27 -8.87 -8.82 -2.06
C ALA A 27 -8.11 -7.48 -2.22
N GLN A 28 -8.47 -6.46 -1.44
CA GLN A 28 -7.80 -5.16 -1.46
C GLN A 28 -6.30 -5.25 -1.07
N TYR A 29 -5.95 -6.13 -0.14
CA TYR A 29 -4.57 -6.31 0.30
C TYR A 29 -3.76 -7.05 -0.75
N LEU A 30 -4.36 -8.08 -1.36
CA LEU A 30 -3.72 -8.84 -2.44
C LEU A 30 -3.47 -7.96 -3.68
N ALA A 31 -4.46 -7.15 -4.05
CA ALA A 31 -4.31 -6.18 -5.14
C ALA A 31 -3.19 -5.19 -4.86
N GLY A 32 -3.20 -4.54 -3.69
CA GLY A 32 -2.15 -3.61 -3.30
C GLY A 32 -0.76 -4.24 -3.26
N HIS A 33 -0.67 -5.49 -2.80
CA HIS A 33 0.57 -6.27 -2.80
C HIS A 33 1.14 -6.47 -4.20
N HIS A 34 0.34 -6.94 -5.14
CA HIS A 34 0.81 -7.14 -6.51
C HIS A 34 1.05 -5.84 -7.26
N MET A 35 0.33 -4.76 -6.97
CA MET A 35 0.64 -3.44 -7.52
C MET A 35 2.03 -2.96 -7.11
N LEU A 36 2.43 -3.17 -5.85
CA LEU A 36 3.77 -2.84 -5.37
C LEU A 36 4.85 -3.67 -6.06
N LEU A 37 4.64 -4.98 -6.18
CA LEU A 37 5.58 -5.87 -6.88
C LEU A 37 5.70 -5.49 -8.36
N ALA A 38 4.58 -5.26 -9.04
CA ALA A 38 4.56 -4.87 -10.44
C ALA A 38 5.31 -3.54 -10.66
N HIS A 39 5.10 -2.56 -9.78
CA HIS A 39 5.84 -1.30 -9.78
C HIS A 39 7.34 -1.52 -9.60
N ALA A 40 7.76 -2.33 -8.62
CA ALA A 40 9.17 -2.65 -8.41
C ALA A 40 9.80 -3.35 -9.62
N HIS A 41 9.12 -4.34 -10.21
CA HIS A 41 9.60 -5.00 -11.42
C HIS A 41 9.74 -4.02 -12.59
N ALA A 42 8.75 -3.16 -12.82
CA ALA A 42 8.82 -2.14 -13.87
C ALA A 42 9.97 -1.15 -13.63
N TYR A 43 10.18 -0.71 -12.39
CA TYR A 43 11.27 0.17 -11.99
C TYR A 43 12.64 -0.45 -12.31
N ARG A 44 12.87 -1.71 -11.90
CA ARG A 44 14.13 -2.42 -12.16
C ARG A 44 14.33 -2.70 -13.64
N ALA A 45 13.26 -3.11 -14.35
CA ALA A 45 13.32 -3.36 -15.79
C ALA A 45 13.71 -2.10 -16.56
N TYR A 46 13.12 -0.96 -16.24
CA TYR A 46 13.46 0.31 -16.88
C TYR A 46 14.94 0.68 -16.70
N HIS A 47 15.44 0.63 -15.46
CA HIS A 47 16.84 0.98 -15.18
C HIS A 47 17.83 -0.04 -15.76
N GLY A 48 17.43 -1.31 -15.90
CA GLY A 48 18.24 -2.33 -16.56
C GLY A 48 18.25 -2.21 -18.09
N LEU A 49 17.10 -1.93 -18.70
CA LEU A 49 16.95 -1.84 -20.17
C LEU A 49 17.41 -0.50 -20.73
N PHE A 50 17.33 0.58 -19.94
CA PHE A 50 17.65 1.94 -20.37
C PHE A 50 18.67 2.64 -19.44
N PRO A 51 19.88 2.07 -19.26
CA PRO A 51 20.86 2.55 -18.27
C PRO A 51 21.41 3.95 -18.55
N TYR A 52 21.28 4.44 -19.79
CA TYR A 52 21.71 5.79 -20.20
C TYR A 52 20.56 6.81 -20.23
N SER A 53 19.33 6.39 -19.91
CA SER A 53 18.19 7.28 -19.86
C SER A 53 18.26 8.18 -18.63
N SER A 54 17.89 9.44 -18.78
CA SER A 54 17.70 10.40 -17.68
C SER A 54 16.26 10.42 -17.15
N GLY A 55 15.38 9.57 -17.70
CA GLY A 55 14.00 9.47 -17.26
C GLY A 55 13.90 8.89 -15.85
N LYS A 56 12.78 9.20 -15.18
CA LYS A 56 12.52 8.85 -13.78
C LYS A 56 11.23 8.06 -13.67
N ILE A 57 11.23 7.07 -12.79
CA ILE A 57 10.04 6.31 -12.41
C ILE A 57 9.70 6.63 -10.96
N GLY A 58 8.43 6.89 -10.72
CA GLY A 58 7.89 7.08 -9.38
C GLY A 58 6.52 6.42 -9.24
N ILE A 59 6.04 6.33 -8.01
CA ILE A 59 4.67 5.92 -7.73
C ILE A 59 3.82 7.14 -7.39
N ALA A 60 2.70 7.30 -8.09
CA ALA A 60 1.71 8.32 -7.77
C ALA A 60 0.81 7.80 -6.64
N ASN A 61 1.23 7.97 -5.39
CA ASN A 61 0.42 7.58 -4.25
C ASN A 61 -0.61 8.66 -3.90
N SER A 62 -1.90 8.31 -3.95
CA SER A 62 -3.01 9.16 -3.50
C SER A 62 -3.40 8.76 -2.09
N GLY A 63 -3.30 9.69 -1.16
CA GLY A 63 -3.70 9.49 0.23
C GLY A 63 -4.23 10.79 0.84
N ALA A 64 -5.16 10.64 1.78
CA ALA A 64 -5.57 11.73 2.66
C ALA A 64 -4.51 11.95 3.73
N TRP A 65 -4.11 13.21 3.92
CA TRP A 65 -3.36 13.64 5.09
C TRP A 65 -4.34 14.03 6.20
N ILE A 66 -4.07 13.58 7.42
CA ILE A 66 -4.90 13.90 8.58
C ILE A 66 -4.02 14.54 9.63
N GLU A 67 -4.45 15.71 10.12
CA GLU A 67 -3.87 16.36 11.28
C GLU A 67 -4.75 16.12 12.51
N PRO A 68 -4.17 15.89 13.69
CA PRO A 68 -4.95 15.77 14.92
C PRO A 68 -5.46 17.14 15.37
N GLU A 69 -6.68 17.23 15.92
CA GLU A 69 -7.21 18.47 16.49
C GLU A 69 -6.66 18.72 17.90
N SER A 70 -6.18 17.66 18.57
CA SER A 70 -5.62 17.71 19.92
C SER A 70 -4.48 16.69 20.13
N ALA A 71 -3.70 16.87 21.20
CA ALA A 71 -2.62 15.94 21.53
C ALA A 71 -3.13 14.52 21.84
N GLN A 72 -4.36 14.39 22.34
CA GLN A 72 -5.01 13.11 22.64
C GLN A 72 -5.32 12.32 21.36
N GLU A 73 -5.52 13.00 20.23
CA GLU A 73 -5.84 12.39 18.93
C GLU A 73 -4.60 12.11 18.08
N ALA A 74 -3.42 12.54 18.51
CA ALA A 74 -2.18 12.42 17.74
C ALA A 74 -1.89 10.97 17.32
N ALA A 75 -2.11 10.00 18.22
CA ALA A 75 -1.91 8.58 17.92
C ALA A 75 -2.88 8.06 16.86
N PHE A 76 -4.15 8.47 16.91
CA PHE A 76 -5.16 8.09 15.94
C PHE A 76 -4.87 8.70 14.56
N ALA A 77 -4.55 10.00 14.51
CA ALA A 77 -4.17 10.68 13.27
C ALA A 77 -2.95 10.00 12.61
N GLU A 78 -1.95 9.62 13.41
CA GLU A 78 -0.80 8.87 12.91
C GLU A 78 -1.19 7.50 12.36
N GLU A 79 -2.03 6.74 13.06
CA GLU A 79 -2.53 5.47 12.55
C GLU A 79 -3.22 5.66 11.19
N VAL A 80 -4.10 6.65 11.06
CA VAL A 80 -4.78 6.89 9.77
C VAL A 80 -3.80 7.28 8.66
N ARG A 81 -2.75 8.06 8.95
CA ARG A 81 -1.68 8.33 7.99
C ARG A 81 -0.95 7.06 7.55
N GLN A 82 -0.70 6.12 8.45
CA GLN A 82 -0.10 4.82 8.09
C GLN A 82 -0.96 4.05 7.08
N TRP A 83 -2.28 4.03 7.27
CA TRP A 83 -3.23 3.36 6.37
C TRP A 83 -3.47 4.09 5.05
N SER A 84 -3.35 5.42 5.04
CA SER A 84 -3.69 6.27 3.91
C SER A 84 -2.47 6.64 3.07
N ALA A 85 -1.49 7.27 3.71
CA ALA A 85 -0.31 7.83 3.07
C ALA A 85 0.84 6.82 2.98
N PHE A 86 0.99 5.92 3.94
CA PHE A 86 2.21 5.10 4.05
C PHE A 86 2.08 3.65 3.56
N TRP A 87 0.87 3.15 3.32
CA TRP A 87 0.67 1.78 2.81
C TRP A 87 1.49 1.49 1.54
N PHE A 88 1.45 2.35 0.52
CA PHE A 88 2.18 2.15 -0.74
C PHE A 88 3.59 2.75 -0.79
N THR A 89 3.97 3.57 0.18
CA THR A 89 5.29 4.24 0.18
C THR A 89 6.26 3.56 1.13
N HIS A 90 5.82 3.12 2.31
CA HIS A 90 6.67 2.45 3.29
C HIS A 90 7.38 1.21 2.73
N PRO A 91 6.75 0.33 1.92
CA PRO A 91 7.46 -0.78 1.28
C PRO A 91 8.59 -0.36 0.35
N LEU A 92 8.49 0.81 -0.29
CA LEU A 92 9.53 1.32 -1.18
C LEU A 92 10.75 1.90 -0.44
N PHE A 93 10.62 2.22 0.84
CA PHE A 93 11.71 2.76 1.65
C PHE A 93 12.28 1.73 2.64
N GLU A 94 11.40 0.99 3.31
CA GLU A 94 11.75 0.05 4.40
C GLU A 94 11.64 -1.42 3.97
N GLY A 95 11.12 -1.69 2.77
CA GLY A 95 10.99 -3.04 2.24
C GLY A 95 9.88 -3.87 2.87
N ASP A 96 8.97 -3.29 3.65
CA ASP A 96 7.76 -3.96 4.14
C ASP A 96 6.64 -2.94 4.40
N TYR A 97 5.43 -3.41 4.67
CA TYR A 97 4.31 -2.57 5.08
C TYR A 97 4.57 -1.86 6.42
N PRO A 98 3.84 -0.77 6.72
CA PRO A 98 3.91 -0.14 8.02
C PRO A 98 3.70 -1.12 9.19
N PRO A 99 4.53 -1.09 10.25
CA PRO A 99 4.41 -2.00 11.38
C PRO A 99 3.02 -1.96 12.03
N ALA A 100 2.43 -0.78 12.16
CA ALA A 100 1.08 -0.61 12.72
C ALA A 100 0.01 -1.29 11.86
N MET A 101 0.07 -1.11 10.53
CA MET A 101 -0.83 -1.77 9.59
C MET A 101 -0.72 -3.30 9.69
N ARG A 102 0.52 -3.81 9.67
CA ARG A 102 0.81 -5.25 9.83
C ARG A 102 0.21 -5.80 11.12
N ALA A 103 0.52 -5.19 12.25
CA ALA A 103 0.05 -5.63 13.56
C ALA A 103 -1.49 -5.70 13.63
N THR A 104 -2.16 -4.67 13.10
CA THR A 104 -3.62 -4.61 13.10
C THR A 104 -4.26 -5.65 12.19
N VAL A 105 -3.77 -5.84 10.96
CA VAL A 105 -4.34 -6.86 10.05
C VAL A 105 -4.10 -8.27 10.59
N ASP A 106 -2.92 -8.56 11.10
CA ASP A 106 -2.58 -9.88 11.64
C ASP A 106 -3.44 -10.21 12.87
N LYS A 107 -3.60 -9.26 13.80
CA LYS A 107 -4.48 -9.42 14.97
C LYS A 107 -5.91 -9.73 14.55
N LYS A 108 -6.50 -8.90 13.68
CA LYS A 108 -7.89 -9.09 13.23
C LYS A 108 -8.07 -10.39 12.45
N SER A 109 -7.08 -10.80 11.64
CA SER A 109 -7.17 -12.06 10.90
C SER A 109 -7.20 -13.28 11.84
N LYS A 110 -6.45 -13.22 12.96
CA LYS A 110 -6.50 -14.25 14.01
C LYS A 110 -7.84 -14.25 14.75
N GLU A 111 -8.38 -13.08 15.09
CA GLU A 111 -9.69 -12.95 15.74
C GLU A 111 -10.83 -13.49 14.87
N GLU A 112 -10.71 -13.38 13.55
CA GLU A 112 -11.62 -13.98 12.57
C GLU A 112 -11.41 -15.50 12.38
N GLY A 113 -10.46 -16.12 13.08
CA GLY A 113 -10.16 -17.55 12.98
C GLY A 113 -9.42 -17.97 11.71
N ARG A 114 -8.78 -17.03 11.00
CA ARG A 114 -8.03 -17.34 9.76
C ARG A 114 -6.70 -18.01 10.08
N THR A 115 -6.31 -18.96 9.24
CA THR A 115 -5.01 -19.64 9.31
C THR A 115 -3.85 -18.75 8.84
N SER A 116 -4.13 -17.72 8.05
CA SER A 116 -3.15 -16.78 7.52
C SER A 116 -3.64 -15.34 7.59
N SER A 117 -2.70 -14.39 7.62
CA SER A 117 -3.03 -12.97 7.54
C SER A 117 -3.68 -12.63 6.19
N ARG A 118 -4.61 -11.69 6.19
CA ARG A 118 -5.22 -11.14 4.97
C ARG A 118 -4.26 -10.22 4.21
N LEU A 119 -3.25 -9.68 4.90
CA LEU A 119 -2.19 -8.89 4.29
C LEU A 119 -1.01 -9.83 3.97
N PRO A 120 -0.66 -10.04 2.69
CA PRO A 120 0.46 -10.93 2.32
C PRO A 120 1.79 -10.45 2.89
N TYR A 121 2.75 -11.34 3.09
CA TYR A 121 4.13 -10.98 3.47
C TYR A 121 5.01 -10.90 2.23
N PHE A 122 5.94 -9.96 2.21
CA PHE A 122 7.00 -9.95 1.22
C PHE A 122 8.10 -10.94 1.64
N ASN A 123 8.49 -11.81 0.71
CA ASN A 123 9.69 -12.64 0.90
C ASN A 123 10.97 -11.80 0.72
N GLU A 124 12.13 -12.33 1.09
CA GLU A 124 13.40 -11.59 1.06
C GLU A 124 13.71 -10.96 -0.31
N TYR A 125 13.47 -11.69 -1.40
CA TYR A 125 13.68 -11.18 -2.76
C TYR A 125 12.74 -10.01 -3.08
N GLU A 126 11.46 -10.14 -2.75
CA GLU A 126 10.47 -9.08 -2.96
C GLU A 126 10.81 -7.81 -2.18
N ARG A 127 11.26 -7.95 -0.92
CA ARG A 127 11.70 -6.83 -0.10
C ARG A 127 12.86 -6.09 -0.76
N GLN A 128 13.86 -6.82 -1.24
CA GLN A 128 15.01 -6.24 -1.96
C GLN A 128 14.59 -5.56 -3.27
N MET A 129 13.63 -6.14 -3.99
CA MET A 129 13.08 -5.55 -5.21
C MET A 129 12.42 -4.20 -4.93
N LEU A 130 11.68 -4.08 -3.82
CA LEU A 130 10.93 -2.88 -3.45
C LEU A 130 11.80 -1.73 -2.95
N ILE A 131 12.82 -2.00 -2.13
CA ILE A 131 13.63 -0.95 -1.50
C ILE A 131 14.32 -0.07 -2.56
N GLY A 132 13.99 1.22 -2.57
CA GLY A 132 14.53 2.20 -3.51
C GLY A 132 13.90 2.14 -4.91
N ALA A 133 12.77 1.45 -5.10
CA ALA A 133 12.08 1.39 -6.39
C ALA A 133 11.27 2.67 -6.70
N SER A 134 11.87 3.85 -6.51
CA SER A 134 11.27 5.14 -6.91
C SER A 134 12.34 6.23 -6.93
N ASP A 135 12.46 6.95 -8.05
CA ASP A 135 13.37 8.08 -8.22
C ASP A 135 12.78 9.39 -7.65
N THR A 136 11.47 9.38 -7.39
CA THR A 136 10.75 10.55 -6.88
C THR A 136 10.27 10.30 -5.47
N LYS A 137 10.38 11.33 -4.62
CA LYS A 137 9.72 11.37 -3.31
C LYS A 137 8.32 12.00 -3.38
N ARG A 138 7.70 12.00 -4.56
CA ARG A 138 6.49 12.80 -4.80
C ARG A 138 5.26 12.03 -4.35
N GLN A 139 4.67 12.47 -3.24
CA GLN A 139 3.37 12.02 -2.79
C GLN A 139 2.29 12.98 -3.32
N LEU A 140 1.22 12.45 -3.89
CA LEU A 140 0.07 13.26 -4.31
C LEU A 140 -0.90 13.33 -3.15
N ILE A 141 -0.87 14.44 -2.42
CA ILE A 141 -1.81 14.74 -1.36
C ILE A 141 -2.89 15.63 -1.98
N TYR A 142 -4.11 15.10 -2.07
CA TYR A 142 -5.28 15.88 -2.41
C TYR A 142 -6.01 16.17 -1.09
N CYS A 143 -6.13 17.45 -0.75
CA CYS A 143 -6.91 17.93 0.39
C CYS A 143 -8.39 18.02 0.03
#